data_AF-A0A1R3U188-F1
#
_entry.id   AF-A0A1R3U188-F1
#
_cell.length_a   1.000
_cell.length_b   1.000
_cell.length_c   1.000
_cell.angle_alpha   90.00
_cell.angle_beta   90.00
_cell.angle_gamma   90.00
#
_symmetry.space_group_name_H-M   'P 1'
#
loop_
_entity.id
_entity.type
_entity.pdbx_description
1 polymer ?
#
loop_
_entity_poly.entity_id
_entity_poly.type
_entity_poly.pdbx_seq_one_letter_code
_entity_poly.pdbx_strand_id
1 'polypeptide(L)'
;MEDDDYFAIIAELQKQLRDSGAEDIADERHYAKTDFDTGERKILEPGARLLLMLEAFERHLSLEDRRTGEKAMTVINQTVSDGHVEGVILETQTGRTVDLMGGPDLTSTREAVSRLIGRLREVPPPSLGFR
;
A
#
# COMPACT_ATOMS: atom_id res chain seq x y z
N MET A 1 -13.12 17.96 0.17
CA MET A 1 -13.59 16.57 0.25
C MET A 1 -14.03 16.36 1.67
N GLU A 2 -15.30 16.05 1.84
CA GLU A 2 -15.94 15.88 3.15
C GLU A 2 -15.83 14.42 3.59
N ASP A 3 -16.13 14.11 4.86
CA ASP A 3 -15.98 12.76 5.39
C ASP A 3 -16.84 11.73 4.63
N ASP A 4 -18.03 12.12 4.19
CA ASP A 4 -18.92 11.28 3.37
C ASP A 4 -18.28 10.88 2.03
N ASP A 5 -17.55 11.81 1.38
CA ASP A 5 -16.80 11.53 0.16
C ASP A 5 -15.71 10.47 0.42
N TYR A 6 -14.97 10.62 1.53
CA TYR A 6 -13.94 9.66 1.91
C TYR A 6 -14.54 8.28 2.20
N PHE A 7 -15.68 8.21 2.90
CA PHE A 7 -16.34 6.94 3.17
C PHE A 7 -16.77 6.23 1.89
N ALA A 8 -17.35 6.95 0.93
CA ALA A 8 -17.74 6.39 -0.36
C ALA A 8 -16.52 5.84 -1.13
N ILE A 9 -15.43 6.60 -1.18
CA ILE A 9 -14.18 6.18 -1.83
C ILE A 9 -13.59 4.95 -1.15
N ILE A 10 -13.56 4.92 0.18
CA ILE A 10 -13.01 3.78 0.93
C ILE A 10 -13.85 2.52 0.71
N ALA A 11 -15.18 2.64 0.70
CA ALA A 11 -16.06 1.49 0.45
C ALA A 11 -15.80 0.88 -0.94
N GLU A 12 -15.65 1.73 -1.97
CA GLU A 12 -15.32 1.27 -3.32
C GLU A 12 -13.91 0.67 -3.39
N LEU A 13 -12.91 1.29 -2.76
CA LEU A 13 -11.55 0.75 -2.71
C LEU A 13 -11.50 -0.61 -2.01
N GLN A 14 -12.18 -0.77 -0.86
CA GLN A 14 -12.25 -2.04 -0.14
C GLN A 14 -12.88 -3.14 -1.00
N LYS A 15 -13.93 -2.82 -1.74
CA LYS A 15 -14.56 -3.76 -2.67
C LYS A 15 -13.57 -4.22 -3.74
N GLN A 16 -12.91 -3.27 -4.42
CA GLN A 16 -11.94 -3.60 -5.47
C GLN A 16 -10.75 -4.41 -4.93
N LEU A 17 -10.26 -4.09 -3.74
CA LEU A 17 -9.17 -4.84 -3.09
C LEU A 17 -9.58 -6.29 -2.77
N ARG A 18 -10.81 -6.51 -2.29
CA ARG A 18 -11.32 -7.87 -2.07
C ARG A 18 -11.46 -8.63 -3.38
N ASP A 19 -12.03 -7.99 -4.40
CA ASP A 19 -12.21 -8.59 -5.73
C ASP A 19 -10.87 -8.95 -6.39
N SER A 20 -9.79 -8.23 -6.06
CA SER A 20 -8.43 -8.52 -6.53
C SER A 20 -7.63 -9.45 -5.62
N GLY A 21 -8.21 -9.96 -4.52
CA GLY A 21 -7.54 -10.87 -3.58
C GLY A 21 -6.61 -10.21 -2.55
N ALA A 22 -6.64 -8.87 -2.42
CA ALA A 22 -5.92 -8.09 -1.42
C ALA A 22 -6.80 -7.82 -0.17
N GLU A 23 -7.42 -8.88 0.36
CA GLU A 23 -8.39 -8.80 1.47
C GLU A 23 -7.77 -8.24 2.76
N ASP A 24 -6.48 -8.50 2.98
CA ASP A 24 -5.72 -7.98 4.12
C ASP A 24 -5.66 -6.45 4.13
N ILE A 25 -5.50 -5.83 2.95
CA ILE A 25 -5.52 -4.37 2.81
C ILE A 25 -6.93 -3.83 3.01
N ALA A 26 -7.97 -4.59 2.63
CA ALA A 26 -9.35 -4.19 2.79
C ALA A 26 -9.89 -4.31 4.24
N ASP A 27 -9.13 -4.92 5.15
CA ASP A 27 -9.55 -5.15 6.54
C ASP A 27 -9.45 -3.87 7.38
N GLU A 28 -10.61 -3.37 7.82
CA GLU A 28 -10.71 -2.15 8.63
C GLU A 28 -9.96 -2.22 9.95
N ARG A 29 -9.75 -3.43 10.48
CA ARG A 29 -9.02 -3.62 11.74
C ARG A 29 -7.59 -3.12 11.62
N HIS A 30 -6.98 -3.13 10.45
CA HIS A 30 -5.62 -2.61 10.24
C HIS A 30 -5.53 -1.08 10.32
N TYR A 31 -6.66 -0.37 10.28
CA TYR A 31 -6.73 1.09 10.28
C TYR A 31 -7.37 1.64 11.54
N ALA A 32 -7.05 1.02 12.66
CA ALA A 32 -7.49 1.41 13.98
C ALA A 32 -6.29 1.71 14.87
N LYS A 33 -6.39 2.75 15.69
CA LYS A 33 -5.37 3.10 16.68
C LYS A 33 -5.90 2.75 18.08
N THR A 34 -5.03 2.18 18.90
CA THR A 34 -5.29 2.03 20.33
C THR A 34 -4.92 3.33 21.04
N ASP A 35 -5.87 3.88 21.78
CA ASP A 35 -5.62 4.92 22.76
C ASP A 35 -4.90 4.29 23.96
N PHE A 36 -3.70 4.78 24.27
CA PHE A 36 -2.87 4.20 25.33
C PHE A 36 -3.35 4.55 26.73
N ASP A 37 -4.12 5.63 26.88
CA ASP A 37 -4.60 6.10 28.18
C ASP A 37 -5.89 5.37 28.56
N THR A 38 -6.77 5.10 27.58
CA THR A 38 -8.06 4.43 27.81
C THR A 38 -8.06 2.95 27.45
N GLY A 39 -7.10 2.50 26.63
CA GLY A 39 -7.09 1.16 26.04
C GLY A 39 -8.13 0.97 24.92
N GLU A 40 -8.90 2.01 24.59
CA GLU A 40 -9.95 1.91 23.56
C GLU A 40 -9.35 1.90 22.15
N ARG A 41 -9.95 1.09 21.27
CA ARG A 41 -9.56 1.01 19.88
C ARG A 41 -10.46 1.90 19.05
N LYS A 42 -9.91 3.00 18.51
CA LYS A 42 -10.64 3.95 17.65
C LYS A 42 -10.23 3.76 16.19
N ILE A 43 -11.22 3.67 15.30
CA ILE A 43 -10.98 3.71 13.86
C ILE A 43 -10.40 5.08 13.48
N LEU A 44 -9.43 5.09 12.57
CA LEU A 44 -8.84 6.32 12.07
C LEU A 44 -9.86 7.16 11.30
N GLU A 45 -9.67 8.48 11.34
CA GLU A 45 -10.48 9.41 10.54
C GLU A 45 -10.40 9.04 9.05
N PRO A 46 -11.48 9.25 8.27
CA PRO A 46 -11.62 8.68 6.93
C PRO A 46 -10.48 9.03 5.98
N GLY A 47 -10.01 10.29 6.00
CA GLY A 47 -8.87 10.72 5.18
C GLY A 47 -7.57 9.99 5.52
N ALA A 48 -7.27 9.82 6.81
CA ALA A 48 -6.10 9.07 7.25
C ALA A 48 -6.20 7.58 6.90
N ARG A 49 -7.41 7.02 7.03
CA ARG A 49 -7.70 5.62 6.66
C ARG A 49 -7.46 5.39 5.16
N LEU A 50 -8.04 6.23 4.30
CA LEU A 50 -7.84 6.14 2.85
C LEU A 50 -6.36 6.22 2.47
N LEU A 51 -5.61 7.14 3.08
CA LEU A 51 -4.19 7.30 2.82
C LEU A 51 -3.41 6.03 3.15
N LEU A 52 -3.62 5.45 4.33
CA LEU A 52 -2.95 4.22 4.75
C LEU A 52 -3.33 3.02 3.87
N MET A 53 -4.58 2.93 3.41
CA MET A 53 -5.01 1.89 2.47
C MET A 53 -4.27 2.00 1.14
N LEU A 54 -4.15 3.21 0.59
CA LEU A 54 -3.43 3.45 -0.66
C LEU A 54 -1.93 3.17 -0.52
N GLU A 55 -1.32 3.52 0.62
CA GLU A 55 0.08 3.20 0.90
C GLU A 55 0.32 1.69 1.04
N ALA A 56 -0.61 0.97 1.68
CA ALA A 56 -0.56 -0.48 1.76
C ALA A 56 -0.70 -1.11 0.37
N PHE A 57 -1.59 -0.58 -0.47
CA PHE A 57 -1.73 -1.00 -1.86
C PHE A 57 -0.48 -0.72 -2.71
N GLU A 58 0.14 0.45 -2.58
CA GLU A 58 1.41 0.77 -3.26
C GLU A 58 2.52 -0.22 -2.88
N ARG A 59 2.62 -0.58 -1.59
CA ARG A 59 3.55 -1.61 -1.11
C ARG A 59 3.23 -2.97 -1.71
N HIS A 60 1.95 -3.36 -1.73
CA HIS A 60 1.51 -4.62 -2.34
C HIS A 60 1.90 -4.70 -3.82
N LEU A 61 1.61 -3.66 -4.61
CA LEU A 61 2.05 -3.58 -6.01
C LEU A 61 3.56 -3.69 -6.15
N SER A 62 4.32 -3.11 -5.22
CA SER A 62 5.80 -3.17 -5.25
C SER A 62 6.34 -4.60 -5.08
N LEU A 63 5.61 -5.46 -4.35
CA LEU A 63 5.95 -6.86 -4.12
C LEU A 63 5.57 -7.78 -5.30
N GLU A 64 4.83 -7.27 -6.29
CA GLU A 64 4.45 -8.01 -7.49
C GLU A 64 5.07 -7.41 -8.77
N ASP A 65 5.69 -6.24 -8.67
CA ASP A 65 6.28 -5.51 -9.79
C ASP A 65 7.64 -6.07 -10.19
N ARG A 66 7.72 -6.56 -11.44
CA ARG A 66 8.98 -7.05 -12.03
C ARG A 66 10.09 -6.01 -12.00
N ARG A 67 9.78 -4.71 -12.17
CA ARG A 67 10.81 -3.66 -12.14
C ARG A 67 11.43 -3.48 -10.76
N THR A 68 10.73 -3.84 -9.69
CA THR A 68 11.34 -3.92 -8.35
C THR A 68 12.42 -5.00 -8.31
N GLY A 69 12.14 -6.18 -8.88
CA GLY A 69 13.10 -7.28 -8.99
C GLY A 69 14.33 -6.91 -9.81
N GLU A 70 14.14 -6.34 -11.01
CA GLU A 70 15.23 -5.89 -11.89
C GLU A 70 16.15 -4.87 -11.23
N LYS A 71 15.57 -3.90 -10.50
CA LYS A 71 16.35 -2.90 -9.75
C LYS A 71 17.17 -3.56 -8.64
N ALA A 72 16.58 -4.48 -7.88
CA ALA A 72 17.29 -5.21 -6.83
C ALA A 72 18.46 -6.03 -7.41
N MET A 73 18.23 -6.76 -8.51
CA MET A 73 19.28 -7.51 -9.21
C MET A 73 20.41 -6.60 -9.69
N THR A 74 20.08 -5.44 -10.27
CA THR A 74 21.07 -4.47 -10.74
C THR A 74 21.98 -4.03 -9.60
N VAL A 75 21.41 -3.67 -8.45
CA VAL A 75 22.18 -3.25 -7.27
C VAL A 75 23.05 -4.39 -6.73
N ILE A 76 22.50 -5.60 -6.62
CA ILE A 76 23.25 -6.76 -6.10
C ILE A 76 24.40 -7.11 -7.05
N ASN A 77 24.13 -7.20 -8.36
CA ASN A 77 25.12 -7.54 -9.38
C ASN A 77 26.23 -6.49 -9.51
N GLN A 78 25.97 -5.23 -9.16
CA GLN A 78 27.01 -4.19 -9.07
C GLN A 78 27.89 -4.33 -7.82
N THR A 79 27.42 -5.04 -6.80
CA THR A 79 28.09 -5.14 -5.49
C THR A 79 28.87 -6.45 -5.32
N VAL A 80 28.42 -7.53 -5.96
CA VAL A 80 29.08 -8.85 -5.88
C VAL A 80 30.24 -8.95 -6.87
N SER A 81 31.42 -9.33 -6.38
CA SER A 81 32.63 -9.44 -7.20
C SER A 81 32.67 -10.72 -8.03
N ASP A 82 32.02 -11.78 -7.55
CA ASP A 82 31.93 -13.09 -8.21
C ASP A 82 30.48 -13.59 -8.15
N GLY A 83 29.95 -13.97 -9.31
CA GLY A 83 28.58 -14.46 -9.48
C GLY A 83 27.62 -13.46 -10.14
N HIS A 84 26.48 -13.97 -10.57
CA HIS A 84 25.39 -13.19 -11.17
C HIS A 84 24.06 -13.70 -10.63
N VAL A 85 23.20 -12.77 -10.20
CA VAL A 85 21.83 -13.08 -9.83
C VAL A 85 20.99 -13.12 -11.10
N GLU A 86 20.31 -14.24 -11.32
CA GLU A 86 19.43 -14.48 -12.48
C GLU A 86 17.93 -14.30 -12.15
N GLY A 87 17.57 -14.24 -10.87
CA GLY A 87 16.18 -14.04 -10.46
C GLY A 87 16.01 -13.58 -9.03
N VAL A 88 14.78 -13.15 -8.70
CA VAL A 88 14.42 -12.66 -7.36
C VAL A 88 13.13 -13.33 -6.93
N ILE A 89 13.22 -14.12 -5.87
CA ILE A 89 12.07 -14.70 -5.17
C ILE A 89 11.93 -13.98 -3.84
N LEU A 90 10.76 -13.39 -3.60
CA LEU A 90 10.40 -12.82 -2.31
C LEU A 90 9.66 -13.87 -1.48
N GLU A 91 10.05 -14.03 -0.23
CA GLU A 91 9.26 -14.74 0.78
C GLU A 91 8.64 -13.72 1.73
N THR A 92 7.31 -13.71 1.82
CA THR A 92 6.60 -12.83 2.75
C THR A 92 6.65 -13.40 4.17
N GLN A 93 6.31 -12.58 5.18
CA GLN A 93 6.17 -13.05 6.56
C GLN A 93 5.07 -14.12 6.73
N THR A 94 4.16 -14.24 5.77
CA THR A 94 3.12 -15.28 5.73
C THR A 94 3.58 -16.57 5.05
N GLY A 95 4.84 -16.64 4.59
CA GLY A 95 5.41 -17.79 3.88
C GLY A 95 4.98 -17.88 2.41
N ARG A 96 4.30 -16.85 1.86
CA ARG A 96 4.00 -16.78 0.43
C ARG A 96 5.29 -16.45 -0.32
N THR A 97 5.59 -17.22 -1.35
CA THR A 97 6.70 -16.93 -2.26
C THR A 97 6.19 -16.25 -3.53
N VAL A 98 6.93 -15.25 -4.01
CA VAL A 98 6.62 -14.49 -5.24
C VAL A 98 7.86 -14.40 -6.10
N ASP A 99 7.81 -14.94 -7.32
CA ASP A 99 8.84 -14.71 -8.33
C ASP A 99 8.57 -13.37 -9.02
N LEU A 100 9.42 -12.38 -8.76
CA LEU A 100 9.28 -11.05 -9.33
C LEU A 100 9.60 -11.03 -10.82
N MET A 101 10.49 -11.91 -11.30
CA MET A 101 10.94 -11.86 -12.69
C MET A 101 9.87 -12.36 -13.66
N GLY A 102 9.01 -13.27 -13.20
CA GLY A 102 7.80 -13.69 -13.91
C GLY A 102 6.61 -12.73 -13.78
N GLY A 103 6.73 -11.67 -12.97
CA GLY A 103 5.67 -10.72 -12.69
C GLY A 103 5.40 -9.70 -13.81
N PRO A 104 4.28 -8.97 -13.75
CA PRO A 104 4.00 -7.85 -14.65
C PRO A 104 4.90 -6.63 -14.34
N ASP A 105 5.02 -5.72 -15.32
CA ASP A 105 5.55 -4.38 -15.06
C ASP A 105 4.41 -3.50 -14.54
N LEU A 106 4.47 -3.12 -13.28
CA LEU A 106 3.43 -2.32 -12.60
C LEU A 106 3.85 -0.86 -12.38
N THR A 107 4.94 -0.42 -13.01
CA THR A 107 5.53 0.90 -12.78
C THR A 107 4.52 2.02 -12.96
N SER A 108 3.74 2.01 -14.06
CA SER A 108 2.76 3.06 -14.36
C SER A 108 1.64 3.12 -13.33
N THR A 109 1.14 1.97 -12.88
CA THR A 109 0.11 1.86 -11.84
C THR A 109 0.65 2.38 -10.51
N ARG A 110 1.86 1.98 -10.12
CA ARG A 110 2.51 2.45 -8.89
C ARG A 110 2.70 3.96 -8.91
N GLU A 111 3.20 4.52 -10.00
CA GLU A 111 3.33 5.97 -10.14
C GLU A 111 1.97 6.70 -10.05
N ALA A 112 0.90 6.12 -10.61
CA ALA A 112 -0.44 6.70 -10.51
C ALA A 112 -0.94 6.71 -9.05
N VAL A 113 -0.74 5.61 -8.32
CA VAL A 113 -1.07 5.53 -6.88
C VAL A 113 -0.23 6.52 -6.08
N SER A 114 1.07 6.59 -6.33
CA SER A 114 1.99 7.52 -5.64
C SER A 114 1.58 8.98 -5.85
N ARG A 115 1.22 9.35 -7.09
CA ARG A 115 0.67 10.69 -7.40
C ARG A 115 -0.65 10.96 -6.68
N LEU A 116 -1.53 9.97 -6.59
CA LEU A 116 -2.80 10.11 -5.86
C LEU A 116 -2.55 10.33 -4.35
N ILE A 117 -1.68 9.54 -3.74
CA ILE A 117 -1.26 9.70 -2.33
C ILE A 117 -0.69 11.11 -2.11
N GLY A 118 0.20 11.57 -3.00
CA GLY A 118 0.77 12.92 -2.93
C GLY A 118 -0.30 14.01 -2.92
N ARG A 119 -1.27 13.93 -3.85
CA ARG A 119 -2.40 14.88 -3.93
C ARG A 119 -3.28 14.85 -2.68
N LEU A 120 -3.56 13.66 -2.13
CA LEU A 120 -4.38 13.54 -0.92
C LEU A 120 -3.70 14.13 0.32
N ARG A 121 -2.36 14.08 0.40
CA ARG A 121 -1.60 14.71 1.50
C ARG A 121 -1.61 16.24 1.44
N GLU A 122 -1.76 16.81 0.25
CA GLU A 122 -1.84 18.27 0.06
C GLU A 122 -3.22 18.84 0.43
N VAL A 123 -4.26 17.99 0.53
CA VAL A 123 -5.59 18.40 0.98
C VAL A 123 -5.57 18.54 2.51
N PRO A 124 -5.78 19.73 3.08
CA PRO A 124 -5.86 19.89 4.53
C PRO A 124 -6.99 19.00 5.08
N PRO A 125 -6.80 18.33 6.23
CA PRO A 125 -7.91 17.62 6.86
C PRO A 125 -9.06 18.60 7.09
N PRO A 126 -10.33 18.18 6.89
CA PRO A 126 -11.46 19.05 7.16
C PRO A 126 -11.32 19.59 8.57
N SER A 127 -11.33 20.92 8.70
CA SER A 127 -11.33 21.56 10.00
C SER A 127 -12.59 21.09 10.72
N LEU A 128 -12.43 20.28 11.77
CA LEU A 128 -13.51 19.96 12.69
C LEU A 128 -13.97 21.28 13.32
N GLY A 129 -14.98 21.88 12.68
CA GLY A 129 -15.70 23.02 13.20
C GLY A 129 -16.48 22.57 14.42
N PHE A 130 -15.80 22.43 15.56
CA PHE A 130 -16.49 22.41 16.84
C PHE A 130 -17.12 23.81 17.03
N ARG A 131 -18.41 23.91 16.73
CA ARG A 131 -19.30 24.96 17.22
C ARG A 131 -20.27 24.36 18.22
#